data_AF-A0A955PBN8-F1
#
_entry.id   AF-A0A955PBN8-F1
#
_cell.length_a   1.000
_cell.length_b   1.000
_cell.length_c   1.000
_cell.angle_alpha   90.00
_cell.angle_beta   90.00
_cell.angle_gamma   90.00
#
_symmetry.space_group_name_H-M   'P 1'
#
loop_
_entity.id
_entity.type
_entity.pdbx_description
1 polymer ?
#
loop_
_entity_poly.entity_id
_entity_poly.type
_entity_poly.pdbx_seq_one_letter_code
_entity_poly.pdbx_strand_id
1 'polypeptide(L)'
;DRKHLATPWPYIGFAIALSCYLPNFIWNAQNGWITYEFQFDRLAEAGEFKPVHLLGVFLAPLLLLSPWVYGLVAVVATRIAKQFREGVSRGMALSFWSSVPLFLFFVYVSFSDSVKIHWTAPAFIGLLPAVAVTLQQWSGRRRFMFCSSAMVMTLLIYGYLVFPFLVSQSLPNSWLPPTLKAEFDEHLDKDWTSQNYGFDRLGKFLKEQLDAGGEGDFDLIASWRFDRVATAAFYAGEPDRAFVPAFGDRRGYTLWESPYIRSGANALYVSRSRKSESRTEREFEDLRDCFNQIGDPIVVEAPFEGHPFREFEVYPCYGLRKDVLIRLAKRDF
;
A
#
# COMPACT_ATOMS: atom_id res chain seq x y z
N ASP A 1 -37.50 -9.64 3.09
CA ASP A 1 -38.88 -9.32 2.69
C ASP A 1 -38.92 -8.96 1.20
N ARG A 2 -39.52 -9.81 0.36
CA ARG A 2 -39.51 -9.65 -1.12
C ARG A 2 -40.21 -8.37 -1.58
N LYS A 3 -41.07 -7.79 -0.74
CA LYS A 3 -41.80 -6.56 -1.01
C LYS A 3 -40.89 -5.35 -1.29
N HIS A 4 -39.68 -5.32 -0.73
CA HIS A 4 -38.74 -4.23 -0.98
C HIS A 4 -38.11 -4.27 -2.36
N LEU A 5 -37.92 -5.46 -2.93
CA LEU A 5 -37.49 -5.62 -4.32
C LEU A 5 -38.57 -5.16 -5.31
N ALA A 6 -39.83 -5.04 -4.88
CA ALA A 6 -40.90 -4.48 -5.71
C ALA A 6 -40.95 -2.94 -5.65
N THR A 7 -40.13 -2.29 -4.82
CA THR A 7 -40.04 -0.82 -4.77
C THR A 7 -38.99 -0.31 -5.76
N PRO A 8 -39.07 0.94 -6.25
CA PRO A 8 -38.08 1.47 -7.18
C PRO A 8 -36.70 1.72 -6.54
N TRP A 9 -36.63 1.86 -5.21
CA TRP A 9 -35.44 2.32 -4.50
C TRP A 9 -34.18 1.46 -4.70
N PRO A 10 -34.21 0.11 -4.66
CA PRO A 10 -33.04 -0.71 -4.94
C PRO A 10 -32.52 -0.52 -6.36
N TYR A 11 -33.42 -0.35 -7.34
CA TYR A 11 -33.06 -0.16 -8.74
C TYR A 11 -32.51 1.23 -9.01
N ILE A 12 -33.07 2.27 -8.38
CA ILE A 12 -32.51 3.64 -8.43
C ILE A 12 -31.11 3.64 -7.81
N GLY A 13 -30.93 3.02 -6.64
CA GLY A 13 -29.62 2.91 -6.00
C GLY A 13 -28.61 2.16 -6.87
N PHE A 14 -29.03 1.06 -7.49
CA PHE A 14 -28.20 0.33 -8.46
C PHE A 14 -27.86 1.17 -9.68
N ALA A 15 -28.82 1.90 -10.25
CA ALA A 15 -28.59 2.77 -11.40
C ALA A 15 -27.62 3.91 -11.08
N ILE A 16 -27.72 4.51 -9.89
CA ILE A 16 -26.76 5.52 -9.41
C ILE A 16 -25.36 4.90 -9.25
N ALA A 17 -25.26 3.77 -8.55
CA ALA A 17 -23.97 3.08 -8.35
C ALA A 17 -23.32 2.70 -9.69
N LEU A 18 -24.12 2.17 -10.62
CA LEU A 18 -23.67 1.84 -11.97
C LEU A 18 -23.24 3.10 -12.73
N SER A 19 -24.00 4.19 -12.66
CA SER A 19 -23.64 5.46 -13.33
C SER A 19 -22.33 6.05 -12.80
N CYS A 20 -22.09 5.96 -11.48
CA CYS A 20 -20.82 6.37 -10.88
C CYS A 20 -19.65 5.47 -11.31
N TYR A 21 -19.90 4.17 -11.50
CA TYR A 21 -18.88 3.20 -11.89
C TYR A 21 -18.64 3.13 -13.40
N LEU A 22 -19.63 3.52 -14.21
CA LEU A 22 -19.64 3.37 -15.65
C LEU A 22 -18.42 4.02 -16.35
N PRO A 23 -17.92 5.21 -15.94
CA PRO A 23 -16.71 5.76 -16.53
C PRO A 23 -15.49 4.84 -16.38
N ASN A 24 -15.33 4.19 -15.23
CA ASN A 24 -14.23 3.26 -15.00
C ASN A 24 -14.37 1.99 -15.85
N PHE A 25 -15.59 1.48 -16.00
CA PHE A 25 -15.87 0.31 -16.82
C PHE A 25 -15.61 0.59 -18.31
N ILE A 26 -16.11 1.72 -18.83
CA ILE A 26 -15.88 2.14 -20.23
C ILE A 26 -14.38 2.34 -20.48
N TRP A 27 -13.69 3.05 -19.58
CA TRP A 27 -12.25 3.27 -19.73
C TRP A 27 -11.49 1.95 -19.78
N ASN A 28 -11.78 1.00 -18.88
CA ASN A 28 -11.14 -0.31 -18.90
C ASN A 28 -11.47 -1.10 -20.18
N ALA A 29 -12.70 -1.07 -20.68
CA ALA A 29 -13.07 -1.72 -21.93
C ALA A 29 -12.26 -1.18 -23.13
N GLN A 30 -11.96 0.11 -23.13
CA GLN A 30 -11.11 0.77 -24.13
C GLN A 30 -9.60 0.49 -23.93
N ASN A 31 -9.23 -0.01 -22.76
CA ASN A 31 -7.85 -0.20 -22.28
C ASN A 31 -7.57 -1.68 -21.97
N GLY A 32 -8.18 -2.60 -22.71
CA GLY A 32 -7.89 -4.04 -22.59
C GLY A 32 -8.10 -4.60 -21.18
N TRP A 33 -9.00 -4.02 -20.38
CA TRP A 33 -9.31 -4.46 -19.02
C TRP A 33 -8.13 -4.47 -18.03
N ILE A 34 -7.07 -3.70 -18.31
CA ILE A 34 -5.81 -3.70 -17.56
C ILE A 34 -5.97 -3.61 -16.03
N THR A 35 -6.96 -2.84 -15.54
CA THR A 35 -7.19 -2.73 -14.09
C THR A 35 -7.68 -4.05 -13.51
N TYR A 36 -8.55 -4.76 -14.22
CA TYR A 36 -9.13 -6.02 -13.76
C TYR A 36 -8.12 -7.15 -13.89
N GLU A 37 -7.38 -7.23 -14.99
CA GLU A 37 -6.28 -8.18 -15.17
C GLU A 37 -5.30 -8.05 -14.01
N PHE A 38 -4.85 -6.84 -13.68
CA PHE A 38 -3.97 -6.61 -12.54
C PHE A 38 -4.54 -7.10 -11.19
N GLN A 39 -5.87 -7.03 -10.98
CA GLN A 39 -6.47 -7.54 -9.75
C GLN A 39 -6.66 -9.07 -9.79
N PHE A 40 -7.00 -9.62 -10.95
CA PHE A 40 -7.28 -11.05 -11.13
C PHE A 40 -6.01 -11.88 -11.28
N ASP A 41 -4.92 -11.36 -11.85
CA ASP A 41 -3.64 -12.08 -11.91
C ASP A 41 -3.16 -12.45 -10.51
N ARG A 42 -3.34 -11.53 -9.55
CA ARG A 42 -3.03 -11.77 -8.13
C ARG A 42 -3.93 -12.84 -7.49
N LEU A 43 -5.15 -13.03 -8.02
CA LEU A 43 -6.07 -14.08 -7.61
C LEU A 43 -5.84 -15.40 -8.38
N ALA A 44 -5.30 -15.34 -9.61
CA ALA A 44 -5.02 -16.48 -10.48
C ALA A 44 -3.72 -17.19 -10.08
N GLU A 45 -2.75 -16.43 -9.55
CA GLU A 45 -1.61 -16.95 -8.79
C GLU A 45 -2.02 -17.41 -7.37
N ALA A 46 -3.26 -17.89 -7.19
CA ALA A 46 -3.75 -18.42 -5.92
C ALA A 46 -2.76 -19.46 -5.39
N GLY A 47 -2.05 -19.09 -4.34
CA GLY A 47 -1.15 -19.99 -3.67
C GLY A 47 -1.94 -21.10 -2.97
N GLU A 48 -1.22 -22.14 -2.55
CA GLU A 48 -1.80 -23.13 -1.64
C GLU A 48 -2.38 -22.43 -0.40
N PHE A 49 -3.48 -22.98 0.13
CA PHE A 49 -4.11 -22.48 1.34
C PHE A 49 -3.11 -22.43 2.49
N LYS A 50 -2.90 -21.23 3.06
CA LYS A 50 -2.08 -21.04 4.27
C LYS A 50 -2.96 -20.60 5.43
N PRO A 51 -3.08 -21.40 6.51
CA PRO A 51 -3.87 -21.04 7.68
C PRO A 51 -3.53 -19.68 8.28
N VAL A 52 -2.28 -19.23 8.13
CA VAL A 52 -1.81 -17.91 8.60
C VAL A 52 -2.55 -16.74 7.94
N HIS A 53 -2.99 -16.88 6.67
CA HIS A 53 -3.75 -15.83 5.98
C HIS A 53 -5.14 -15.66 6.60
N LEU A 54 -5.81 -16.78 6.89
CA LEU A 54 -7.11 -16.80 7.57
C LEU A 54 -7.00 -16.20 8.97
N LEU A 55 -5.96 -16.58 9.74
CA LEU A 55 -5.67 -15.97 11.04
C LEU A 55 -5.45 -14.45 10.90
N GLY A 56 -4.72 -14.03 9.86
CA GLY A 56 -4.51 -12.62 9.53
C GLY A 56 -5.82 -11.85 9.39
N VAL A 57 -6.83 -12.39 8.72
CA VAL A 57 -8.14 -11.73 8.56
C VAL A 57 -8.86 -11.51 9.89
N PHE A 58 -8.77 -12.44 10.83
CA PHE A 58 -9.43 -12.33 12.13
C PHE A 58 -8.62 -11.53 13.16
N LEU A 59 -7.29 -11.53 13.06
CA LEU A 59 -6.39 -10.87 14.01
C LEU A 59 -6.04 -9.43 13.61
N ALA A 60 -5.91 -9.12 12.31
CA ALA A 60 -5.61 -7.77 11.83
C ALA A 60 -6.59 -6.69 12.36
N PRO A 61 -7.92 -6.94 12.44
CA PRO A 61 -8.85 -5.98 13.00
C PRO A 61 -8.62 -5.61 14.48
N LEU A 62 -7.93 -6.46 15.26
CA LEU A 62 -7.56 -6.15 16.65
C LEU A 62 -6.65 -4.92 16.72
N LEU A 63 -5.75 -4.79 15.74
CA LEU A 63 -4.88 -3.62 15.61
C LEU A 63 -5.67 -2.44 15.04
N LEU A 64 -6.46 -2.65 13.99
CA LEU A 64 -7.20 -1.57 13.33
C LEU A 64 -8.22 -0.85 14.22
N LEU A 65 -9.03 -1.59 14.98
CA LEU A 65 -10.15 -1.03 15.76
C LEU A 65 -9.88 -0.95 17.26
N SER A 66 -8.77 -1.49 17.75
CA SER A 66 -8.56 -1.94 19.14
C SER A 66 -9.35 -3.21 19.51
N PRO A 67 -8.80 -4.09 20.36
CA PRO A 67 -9.45 -5.35 20.73
C PRO A 67 -10.83 -5.16 21.37
N TRP A 68 -11.07 -4.04 22.06
CA TRP A 68 -12.32 -3.76 22.77
C TRP A 68 -13.44 -3.45 21.79
N VAL A 69 -13.18 -2.57 20.83
CA VAL A 69 -14.16 -2.20 19.82
C VAL A 69 -14.41 -3.38 18.90
N TYR A 70 -13.35 -4.08 18.47
CA TYR A 70 -13.50 -5.26 17.62
C TYR A 70 -14.32 -6.37 18.30
N GLY A 71 -14.05 -6.66 19.58
CA GLY A 71 -14.86 -7.60 20.36
C GLY A 71 -16.33 -7.19 20.43
N LEU A 72 -16.60 -5.91 20.65
CA LEU A 72 -17.98 -5.41 20.68
C LEU A 72 -18.66 -5.46 19.31
N VAL A 73 -17.94 -5.17 18.22
CA VAL A 73 -18.41 -5.36 16.84
C VAL A 73 -18.82 -6.81 16.60
N ALA A 74 -17.99 -7.78 16.99
CA ALA A 74 -18.31 -9.20 16.84
C ALA A 74 -19.56 -9.62 17.64
N VAL A 75 -19.71 -9.11 18.87
CA VAL A 75 -20.90 -9.35 19.71
C VAL A 75 -22.15 -8.75 19.06
N VAL A 76 -22.07 -7.51 18.57
CA VAL A 76 -23.20 -6.81 17.93
C VAL A 76 -23.60 -7.51 16.63
N ALA A 77 -22.64 -7.87 15.77
CA ALA A 77 -22.90 -8.62 14.55
C ALA A 77 -23.59 -9.96 14.85
N THR A 78 -23.11 -10.70 15.87
CA THR A 78 -23.71 -11.98 16.28
C THR A 78 -25.13 -11.81 16.83
N ARG A 79 -25.39 -10.74 17.59
CA ARG A 79 -26.74 -10.44 18.09
C ARG A 79 -27.70 -10.12 16.96
N ILE A 80 -27.30 -9.26 16.02
CA ILE A 80 -28.12 -8.94 14.85
C ILE A 80 -28.39 -10.21 14.03
N ALA A 81 -27.37 -11.05 13.81
CA ALA A 81 -27.51 -12.32 13.11
C ALA A 81 -28.58 -13.23 13.72
N LYS A 82 -28.60 -13.36 15.05
CA LYS A 82 -29.59 -14.17 15.79
C LYS A 82 -30.99 -13.57 15.74
N GLN A 83 -31.08 -12.25 15.87
CA GLN A 83 -32.34 -11.51 15.90
C GLN A 83 -33.05 -11.45 14.54
N PHE A 84 -32.39 -11.79 13.42
CA PHE A 84 -33.04 -11.76 12.11
C PHE A 84 -34.30 -12.64 12.04
N ARG A 85 -34.36 -13.72 12.83
CA ARG A 85 -35.55 -14.58 12.95
C ARG A 85 -36.69 -13.93 13.73
N GLU A 86 -36.35 -13.04 14.65
CA GLU A 86 -37.27 -12.37 15.59
C GLU A 86 -37.72 -11.00 15.10
N GLY A 87 -37.03 -10.44 14.09
CA GLY A 87 -37.30 -9.13 13.51
C GLY A 87 -36.28 -8.08 13.96
N VAL A 88 -35.30 -7.80 13.10
CA VAL A 88 -34.30 -6.74 13.31
C VAL A 88 -34.80 -5.42 12.74
N SER A 89 -34.51 -4.31 13.42
CA SER A 89 -34.83 -2.97 12.88
C SER A 89 -34.09 -2.70 11.57
N ARG A 90 -34.68 -1.90 10.68
CA ARG A 90 -34.08 -1.61 9.36
C ARG A 90 -32.66 -1.05 9.45
N GLY A 91 -32.39 -0.18 10.43
CA GLY A 91 -31.05 0.38 10.65
C GLY A 91 -30.02 -0.66 11.06
N MET A 92 -30.36 -1.56 11.99
CA MET A 92 -29.47 -2.65 12.41
C MET A 92 -29.22 -3.66 11.28
N ALA A 93 -30.27 -3.96 10.49
CA ALA A 93 -30.15 -4.82 9.32
C ALA A 93 -29.24 -4.19 8.26
N LEU A 94 -29.40 -2.89 7.98
CA LEU A 94 -28.54 -2.15 7.06
C LEU A 94 -27.08 -2.19 7.52
N SER A 95 -26.81 -1.87 8.80
CA SER A 95 -25.48 -1.95 9.39
C SER A 95 -24.83 -3.32 9.22
N PHE A 96 -25.58 -4.40 9.43
CA PHE A 96 -25.10 -5.77 9.25
C PHE A 96 -24.78 -6.06 7.78
N TRP A 97 -25.72 -5.79 6.86
CA TRP A 97 -25.57 -6.11 5.45
C TRP A 97 -24.54 -5.23 4.71
N SER A 98 -24.26 -4.02 5.19
CA SER A 98 -23.17 -3.19 4.67
C SER A 98 -21.76 -3.66 5.09
N SER A 99 -21.67 -4.59 6.03
CA SER A 99 -20.41 -4.94 6.70
C SER A 99 -20.05 -6.41 6.59
N VAL A 100 -20.95 -7.30 7.02
CA VAL A 100 -20.67 -8.73 7.15
C VAL A 100 -20.38 -9.40 5.81
N PRO A 101 -21.13 -9.14 4.71
CA PRO A 101 -20.78 -9.72 3.41
C PRO A 101 -19.39 -9.34 2.93
N LEU A 102 -18.96 -8.08 3.15
CA LEU A 102 -17.63 -7.63 2.77
C LEU A 102 -16.54 -8.30 3.62
N PHE A 103 -16.78 -8.47 4.92
CA PHE A 103 -15.85 -9.23 5.78
C PHE A 103 -15.74 -10.70 5.32
N LEU A 104 -16.87 -11.34 5.01
CA LEU A 104 -16.90 -12.72 4.49
C LEU A 104 -16.20 -12.85 3.13
N PHE A 105 -16.28 -11.83 2.29
CA PHE A 105 -15.50 -11.77 1.05
C PHE A 105 -13.99 -11.82 1.34
N PHE A 106 -13.48 -11.07 2.32
CA PHE A 106 -12.07 -11.16 2.69
C PHE A 106 -11.70 -12.48 3.36
N VAL A 107 -12.61 -13.09 4.12
CA VAL A 107 -12.43 -14.47 4.59
C VAL A 107 -12.27 -15.42 3.41
N TYR A 108 -13.11 -15.29 2.38
CA TYR A 108 -13.01 -16.09 1.15
C TYR A 108 -11.67 -15.86 0.43
N VAL A 109 -11.27 -14.60 0.21
CA VAL A 109 -9.97 -14.27 -0.41
C VAL A 109 -8.79 -14.85 0.37
N SER A 110 -8.88 -14.90 1.71
CA SER A 110 -7.81 -15.44 2.55
C SER A 110 -7.51 -16.93 2.34
N PHE A 111 -8.40 -17.66 1.68
CA PHE A 111 -8.13 -19.05 1.31
C PHE A 111 -7.11 -19.17 0.18
N SER A 112 -6.94 -18.12 -0.62
CA SER A 112 -6.12 -18.12 -1.84
C SER A 112 -4.93 -17.15 -1.77
N ASP A 113 -5.07 -16.03 -1.04
CA ASP A 113 -4.00 -15.02 -0.92
C ASP A 113 -3.99 -14.37 0.48
N SER A 114 -2.88 -13.70 0.81
CA SER A 114 -2.76 -12.86 1.98
C SER A 114 -3.64 -11.60 1.86
N VAL A 115 -4.44 -11.34 2.90
CA VAL A 115 -5.23 -10.10 3.00
C VAL A 115 -4.41 -9.08 3.78
N LYS A 116 -4.12 -7.91 3.19
CA LYS A 116 -3.38 -6.85 3.90
C LYS A 116 -4.19 -6.38 5.10
N ILE A 117 -3.50 -6.03 6.19
CA ILE A 117 -4.09 -5.68 7.49
C ILE A 117 -5.25 -4.68 7.33
N HIS A 118 -5.06 -3.62 6.52
CA HIS A 118 -6.05 -2.55 6.33
C HIS A 118 -7.21 -2.91 5.38
N TRP A 119 -7.15 -4.00 4.61
CA TRP A 119 -8.18 -4.34 3.62
C TRP A 119 -9.53 -4.64 4.25
N THR A 120 -9.54 -5.20 5.45
CA THR A 120 -10.79 -5.49 6.18
C THR A 120 -11.42 -4.24 6.81
N ALA A 121 -10.70 -3.12 6.90
CA ALA A 121 -11.19 -1.92 7.59
C ALA A 121 -12.56 -1.41 7.10
N PRO A 122 -12.83 -1.32 5.77
CA PRO A 122 -14.13 -0.87 5.27
C PRO A 122 -15.28 -1.78 5.68
N ALA A 123 -15.02 -3.07 5.92
CA ALA A 123 -16.03 -4.02 6.35
C ALA A 123 -16.61 -3.70 7.73
N PHE A 124 -15.97 -2.86 8.54
CA PHE A 124 -16.46 -2.53 9.88
C PHE A 124 -17.24 -1.22 9.95
N ILE A 125 -17.10 -0.32 8.96
CA ILE A 125 -17.71 1.03 8.98
C ILE A 125 -19.22 0.95 9.21
N GLY A 126 -19.90 0.04 8.52
CA GLY A 126 -21.35 -0.16 8.63
C GLY A 126 -21.83 -0.64 10.01
N LEU A 127 -21.01 -1.39 10.76
CA LEU A 127 -21.35 -1.92 12.08
C LEU A 127 -21.10 -0.93 13.22
N LEU A 128 -20.26 0.10 13.02
CA LEU A 128 -19.96 1.08 14.07
C LEU A 128 -21.20 1.84 14.60
N PRO A 129 -22.16 2.27 13.76
CA PRO A 129 -23.42 2.84 14.26
C PRO A 129 -24.22 1.87 15.13
N ALA A 130 -24.28 0.59 14.76
CA ALA A 130 -24.97 -0.44 15.56
C ALA A 130 -24.29 -0.66 16.92
N VAL A 131 -22.96 -0.59 16.97
CA VAL A 131 -22.18 -0.57 18.21
C VAL A 131 -22.52 0.65 19.06
N ALA A 132 -22.57 1.85 18.46
CA ALA A 132 -22.91 3.08 19.18
C ALA A 132 -24.31 3.03 19.79
N VAL A 133 -25.32 2.56 19.04
CA VAL A 133 -26.69 2.38 19.55
C VAL A 133 -26.72 1.36 20.70
N THR A 134 -25.99 0.25 20.57
CA THR A 134 -25.88 -0.76 21.64
C THR A 134 -25.27 -0.17 22.91
N LEU A 135 -24.24 0.68 22.79
CA LEU A 135 -23.62 1.35 23.93
C LEU A 135 -24.55 2.36 24.60
N GLN A 136 -25.44 3.02 23.86
CA GLN A 136 -26.43 3.93 24.45
C GLN A 136 -27.46 3.22 25.34
N GLN A 137 -27.70 1.93 25.11
CA GLN A 137 -28.60 1.12 25.93
C GLN A 137 -27.97 0.68 27.26
N TRP A 138 -26.66 0.88 27.44
CA TRP A 138 -25.97 0.50 28.67
C TRP A 138 -26.13 1.59 29.74
N SER A 139 -26.12 1.18 31.01
CA SER A 139 -26.08 2.14 32.12
C SER A 139 -24.86 3.06 31.99
N GLY A 140 -25.00 4.31 32.45
CA GLY A 140 -23.93 5.32 32.35
C GLY A 140 -22.59 4.83 32.89
N ARG A 141 -22.61 4.13 34.04
CA ARG A 141 -21.41 3.52 34.64
C ARG A 141 -20.78 2.44 33.74
N ARG A 142 -21.58 1.53 33.19
CA ARG A 142 -21.07 0.45 32.31
C ARG A 142 -20.50 1.03 31.02
N ARG A 143 -21.21 1.97 30.40
CA ARG A 143 -20.74 2.68 29.20
C ARG A 143 -19.43 3.42 29.47
N PHE A 144 -19.35 4.17 30.56
CA PHE A 144 -18.14 4.89 30.95
C PHE A 144 -16.95 3.92 31.14
N MET A 145 -17.11 2.85 31.93
CA MET A 145 -16.03 1.88 32.15
C MET A 145 -15.56 1.23 30.84
N PHE A 146 -16.48 0.88 29.94
CA PHE A 146 -16.13 0.32 28.63
C PHE A 146 -15.39 1.33 27.76
N CYS A 147 -15.92 2.55 27.60
CA CYS A 147 -15.29 3.58 26.77
C CYS A 147 -13.91 3.97 27.31
N SER A 148 -13.77 4.13 28.64
CA SER A 148 -12.50 4.45 29.28
C SER A 148 -11.49 3.31 29.12
N SER A 149 -11.89 2.04 29.32
CA SER A 149 -10.98 0.91 29.09
C SER A 149 -10.60 0.74 27.62
N ALA A 150 -11.54 0.91 26.69
CA ALA A 150 -11.27 0.89 25.26
C ALA A 150 -10.29 2.01 24.86
N MET A 151 -10.47 3.22 25.39
CA MET A 151 -9.57 4.35 25.17
C MET A 151 -8.17 4.05 25.72
N VAL A 152 -8.06 3.63 26.99
CA VAL A 152 -6.78 3.29 27.61
C VAL A 152 -6.07 2.19 26.84
N MET A 153 -6.76 1.11 26.45
CA MET A 153 -6.16 0.03 25.66
C MET A 153 -5.71 0.51 24.28
N THR A 154 -6.48 1.38 23.63
CA THR A 154 -6.08 1.98 22.35
C THR A 154 -4.82 2.81 22.53
N LEU A 155 -4.78 3.69 23.54
CA LEU A 155 -3.61 4.49 23.86
C LEU A 155 -2.40 3.63 24.24
N LEU A 156 -2.58 2.51 24.94
CA LEU A 156 -1.49 1.60 25.28
C LEU A 156 -0.96 0.85 24.06
N ILE A 157 -1.83 0.34 23.18
CA ILE A 157 -1.42 -0.38 21.97
C ILE A 157 -0.75 0.56 20.98
N TYR A 158 -1.43 1.64 20.60
CA TYR A 158 -0.88 2.61 19.66
C TYR A 158 0.28 3.37 20.26
N GLY A 159 0.24 3.67 21.57
CA GLY A 159 1.38 4.17 22.32
C GLY A 159 2.55 3.20 22.21
N TYR A 160 2.40 1.93 22.54
CA TYR A 160 3.48 0.94 22.41
C TYR A 160 4.01 0.79 20.97
N LEU A 161 3.15 0.89 19.96
CA LEU A 161 3.56 0.77 18.55
C LEU A 161 4.26 2.04 18.01
N VAL A 162 3.82 3.23 18.44
CA VAL A 162 4.31 4.52 17.93
C VAL A 162 5.40 5.12 18.82
N PHE A 163 5.40 4.80 20.12
CA PHE A 163 6.35 5.35 21.09
C PHE A 163 7.80 4.97 20.80
N PRO A 164 8.16 3.71 20.47
CA PRO A 164 9.52 3.38 20.07
C PRO A 164 9.96 4.20 18.86
N PHE A 165 9.06 4.47 17.92
CA PHE A 165 9.34 5.32 16.77
C PHE A 165 9.57 6.79 17.15
N LEU A 166 8.69 7.39 17.98
CA LEU A 166 8.86 8.77 18.43
C LEU A 166 10.12 8.95 19.29
N VAL A 167 10.47 7.92 20.05
CA VAL A 167 11.56 7.97 21.02
C VAL A 167 12.90 7.57 20.42
N SER A 168 12.97 6.62 19.50
CA SER A 168 14.22 6.25 18.82
C SER A 168 14.77 7.40 17.97
N GLN A 169 13.93 8.34 17.56
CA GLN A 169 14.33 9.57 16.87
C GLN A 169 14.89 10.65 17.83
N SER A 170 14.76 10.49 19.15
CA SER A 170 15.06 11.55 20.12
C SER A 170 15.85 11.11 21.37
N LEU A 171 15.95 9.82 21.67
CA LEU A 171 16.70 9.28 22.80
C LEU A 171 17.80 8.32 22.31
N PRO A 172 18.96 8.29 22.97
CA PRO A 172 20.00 7.31 22.66
C PRO A 172 19.46 5.88 22.78
N ASN A 173 19.68 5.06 21.74
CA ASN A 173 19.32 3.64 21.73
C ASN A 173 19.86 2.83 22.93
N SER A 174 20.92 3.31 23.58
CA SER A 174 21.48 2.72 24.80
C SER A 174 20.54 2.79 26.01
N TRP A 175 19.58 3.71 26.01
CA TRP A 175 18.62 3.91 27.10
C TRP A 175 17.31 3.13 26.91
N LEU A 176 17.13 2.49 25.74
CA LEU A 176 15.94 1.70 25.43
C LEU A 176 16.14 0.23 25.85
N PRO A 177 15.10 -0.44 26.41
CA PRO A 177 15.15 -1.88 26.65
C PRO A 177 15.24 -2.64 25.31
N PRO A 178 15.82 -3.85 25.27
CA PRO A 178 16.10 -4.58 24.01
C PRO A 178 14.89 -4.73 23.07
N THR A 179 13.69 -4.86 23.63
CA THR A 179 12.44 -5.00 22.87
C THR A 179 11.96 -3.71 22.18
N LEU A 180 12.53 -2.55 22.54
CA LEU A 180 12.22 -1.23 21.97
C LEU A 180 13.42 -0.58 21.30
N LYS A 181 14.59 -1.22 21.30
CA LYS A 181 15.74 -0.75 20.55
C LYS A 181 15.42 -0.85 19.07
N ALA A 182 15.51 0.27 18.37
CA ALA A 182 15.67 0.22 16.92
C ALA A 182 17.10 -0.30 16.69
N GLU A 183 17.29 -1.57 16.36
CA GLU A 183 18.61 -2.03 15.90
C GLU A 183 18.89 -1.34 14.57
N PHE A 184 19.56 -0.18 14.63
CA PHE A 184 20.20 0.44 13.49
C PHE A 184 21.42 -0.43 13.19
N ASP A 185 21.29 -1.32 12.22
CA ASP A 185 22.45 -1.89 11.56
C ASP A 185 23.20 -0.79 10.79
N GLU A 186 24.47 -1.04 10.47
CA GLU A 186 25.39 -0.06 9.86
C GLU A 186 24.90 0.49 8.50
N HIS A 187 23.83 -0.09 7.93
CA HIS A 187 23.21 0.36 6.69
C HIS A 187 21.71 0.67 6.83
N LEU A 188 21.18 0.66 8.06
CA LEU A 188 19.75 0.84 8.36
C LEU A 188 18.83 -0.15 7.61
N ASP A 189 19.33 -1.32 7.22
CA ASP A 189 18.58 -2.28 6.43
C ASP A 189 17.45 -2.95 7.20
N LYS A 190 17.60 -3.08 8.52
CA LYS A 190 16.58 -3.66 9.40
C LYS A 190 15.54 -2.66 9.87
N ASP A 191 15.83 -1.37 9.78
CA ASP A 191 14.86 -0.32 10.09
C ASP A 191 13.91 -0.11 8.90
N TRP A 192 12.68 -0.62 9.04
CA TRP A 192 11.60 -0.44 8.08
C TRP A 192 11.27 1.03 7.77
N THR A 193 11.59 1.97 8.67
CA THR A 193 11.37 3.40 8.47
C THR A 193 12.49 4.07 7.68
N SER A 194 13.70 3.48 7.65
CA SER A 194 14.86 3.95 6.87
C SER A 194 14.52 4.09 5.39
N GLN A 195 13.54 3.31 4.92
CA GLN A 195 13.01 3.35 3.56
C GLN A 195 12.51 4.74 3.16
N ASN A 196 12.15 5.61 4.11
CA ASN A 196 11.63 6.95 3.85
C ASN A 196 12.68 8.08 3.96
N TYR A 197 13.93 7.79 4.37
CA TYR A 197 14.95 8.81 4.60
C TYR A 197 15.94 8.94 3.43
N GLY A 198 16.62 10.08 3.35
CA GLY A 198 17.72 10.34 2.42
C GLY A 198 17.32 10.74 1.00
N PHE A 199 16.03 10.75 0.70
CA PHE A 199 15.52 11.18 -0.61
C PHE A 199 15.70 12.69 -0.85
N ASP A 200 15.88 13.51 0.18
CA ASP A 200 16.20 14.92 0.05
C ASP A 200 17.57 15.16 -0.60
N ARG A 201 18.58 14.38 -0.20
CA ARG A 201 19.91 14.43 -0.80
C ARG A 201 19.93 13.75 -2.16
N LEU A 202 19.31 12.58 -2.27
CA LEU A 202 19.19 11.88 -3.55
C LEU A 202 18.48 12.75 -4.58
N GLY A 203 17.38 13.40 -4.20
CA GLY A 203 16.62 14.30 -5.07
C GLY A 203 17.45 15.49 -5.55
N LYS A 204 18.21 16.15 -4.66
CA LYS A 204 19.15 17.22 -5.04
C LYS A 204 20.20 16.72 -6.03
N PHE A 205 20.83 15.58 -5.74
CA PHE A 205 21.81 14.96 -6.63
C PHE A 205 21.21 14.67 -8.01
N LEU A 206 20.04 14.03 -8.05
CA LEU A 206 19.34 13.73 -9.30
C LEU A 206 19.02 15.00 -10.07
N LYS A 207 18.52 16.05 -9.39
CA LYS A 207 18.22 17.34 -10.01
C LYS A 207 19.46 17.99 -10.61
N GLU A 208 20.58 17.99 -9.89
CA GLU A 208 21.87 18.48 -10.39
C GLU A 208 22.32 17.73 -11.65
N GLN A 209 22.19 16.40 -11.66
CA GLN A 209 22.53 15.59 -12.84
C GLN A 209 21.58 15.84 -14.03
N LEU A 210 20.31 16.10 -13.78
CA LEU A 210 19.31 16.43 -14.81
C LEU A 210 19.51 17.84 -15.39
N ASP A 211 19.99 18.79 -14.59
CA ASP A 211 20.19 20.19 -14.97
C ASP A 211 21.57 20.46 -15.60
N ALA A 212 22.57 19.60 -15.33
CA ALA A 212 23.96 19.83 -15.72
C ALA A 212 24.21 19.91 -17.25
N GLY A 213 23.36 19.32 -18.10
CA GLY A 213 23.37 19.51 -19.55
C GLY A 213 24.67 19.13 -20.28
N GLY A 214 24.80 17.93 -20.86
CA GLY A 214 25.98 17.46 -21.60
C GLY A 214 25.77 16.22 -22.48
N GLU A 215 26.85 15.69 -23.08
CA GLU A 215 26.81 14.38 -23.78
C GLU A 215 26.42 13.29 -22.77
N GLY A 216 25.19 12.77 -22.88
CA GLY A 216 24.62 11.86 -21.87
C GLY A 216 23.49 12.46 -21.04
N ASP A 217 22.90 13.61 -21.45
CA ASP A 217 21.72 14.21 -20.84
C ASP A 217 20.69 13.16 -20.39
N PHE A 218 20.36 13.19 -19.11
CA PHE A 218 19.39 12.28 -18.52
C PHE A 218 17.99 12.85 -18.66
N ASP A 219 17.12 12.08 -19.29
CA ASP A 219 15.71 12.42 -19.49
C ASP A 219 14.85 11.89 -18.34
N LEU A 220 15.24 10.75 -17.77
CA LEU A 220 14.41 9.95 -16.87
C LEU A 220 15.07 9.69 -15.52
N ILE A 221 14.25 9.54 -14.49
CA ILE A 221 14.61 8.93 -13.21
C ILE A 221 13.97 7.55 -13.21
N ALA A 222 14.76 6.49 -13.13
CA ALA A 222 14.27 5.12 -13.22
C ALA A 222 14.45 4.35 -11.92
N SER A 223 13.57 3.39 -11.64
CA SER A 223 13.80 2.38 -10.61
C SER A 223 12.94 1.15 -10.85
N TRP A 224 13.34 -0.01 -10.32
CA TRP A 224 12.55 -1.24 -10.38
C TRP A 224 11.17 -1.11 -9.72
N ARG A 225 11.10 -0.35 -8.62
CA ARG A 225 9.87 -0.21 -7.83
C ARG A 225 9.24 1.17 -8.00
N PHE A 226 7.93 1.17 -8.23
CA PHE A 226 7.13 2.39 -8.37
C PHE A 226 7.28 3.36 -7.18
N ASP A 227 7.40 2.87 -5.95
CA ASP A 227 7.49 3.71 -4.75
C ASP A 227 8.84 4.45 -4.66
N ARG A 228 9.93 3.76 -5.00
CA ARG A 228 11.28 4.35 -5.01
C ARG A 228 11.40 5.43 -6.08
N VAL A 229 10.97 5.15 -7.31
CA VAL A 229 11.04 6.14 -8.39
C VAL A 229 10.11 7.32 -8.13
N ALA A 230 8.90 7.09 -7.62
CA ALA A 230 7.96 8.15 -7.26
C ALA A 230 8.59 9.13 -6.26
N THR A 231 9.19 8.57 -5.21
CA THR A 231 9.77 9.36 -4.13
C THR A 231 11.02 10.09 -4.61
N ALA A 232 11.91 9.41 -5.35
CA ALA A 232 13.11 10.03 -5.93
C ALA A 232 12.75 11.21 -6.86
N ALA A 233 11.80 11.01 -7.76
CA ALA A 233 11.36 12.04 -8.71
C ALA A 233 10.64 13.21 -8.02
N PHE A 234 9.84 12.94 -6.98
CA PHE A 234 9.22 13.97 -6.15
C PHE A 234 10.26 14.88 -5.49
N TYR A 235 11.27 14.28 -4.83
CA TYR A 235 12.32 15.05 -4.17
C TYR A 235 13.28 15.75 -5.14
N ALA A 236 13.42 15.24 -6.37
CA ALA A 236 14.11 15.93 -7.45
C ALA A 236 13.30 17.11 -8.04
N GLY A 237 12.02 17.22 -7.70
CA GLY A 237 11.11 18.23 -8.28
C GLY A 237 10.71 17.93 -9.73
N GLU A 238 10.86 16.69 -10.18
CA GLU A 238 10.70 16.26 -11.58
C GLU A 238 9.80 15.01 -11.68
N PRO A 239 8.56 15.02 -11.17
CA PRO A 239 7.69 13.84 -11.13
C PRO A 239 7.38 13.26 -12.51
N ASP A 240 7.33 14.10 -13.54
CA ASP A 240 7.04 13.67 -14.92
C ASP A 240 8.19 12.87 -15.55
N ARG A 241 9.38 12.88 -14.94
CA ARG A 241 10.55 12.09 -15.41
C ARG A 241 10.62 10.69 -14.81
N ALA A 242 9.69 10.33 -13.92
CA ALA A 242 9.66 9.02 -13.28
C ALA A 242 9.33 7.90 -14.27
N PHE A 243 10.16 6.85 -14.27
CA PHE A 243 10.02 5.70 -15.15
C PHE A 243 10.24 4.38 -14.39
N VAL A 244 9.34 3.42 -14.58
CA VAL A 244 9.57 2.04 -14.13
C VAL A 244 9.82 1.17 -15.36
N PRO A 245 10.99 0.51 -15.47
CA PRO A 245 11.30 -0.38 -16.57
C PRO A 245 10.27 -1.49 -16.76
N ALA A 246 10.19 -2.02 -17.98
CA ALA A 246 9.13 -2.90 -18.43
C ALA A 246 9.04 -4.27 -17.72
N PHE A 247 9.95 -4.60 -16.81
CA PHE A 247 9.91 -5.83 -16.02
C PHE A 247 9.74 -5.56 -14.51
N GLY A 248 9.69 -4.29 -14.10
CA GLY A 248 9.55 -3.87 -12.70
C GLY A 248 8.12 -3.92 -12.13
N ASP A 249 7.96 -3.58 -10.84
CA ASP A 249 6.64 -3.34 -10.20
C ASP A 249 6.09 -1.99 -10.69
N ARG A 250 5.57 -2.01 -11.92
CA ARG A 250 5.18 -0.81 -12.69
C ARG A 250 3.98 -0.09 -12.11
N ARG A 251 2.99 -0.84 -11.60
CA ARG A 251 1.68 -0.30 -11.19
C ARG A 251 1.20 0.77 -12.20
N GLY A 252 0.65 1.88 -11.73
CA GLY A 252 0.16 2.98 -12.58
C GLY A 252 1.19 3.62 -13.52
N TYR A 253 2.49 3.33 -13.41
CA TYR A 253 3.51 3.88 -14.32
C TYR A 253 3.45 3.28 -15.73
N THR A 254 2.80 2.13 -15.94
CA THR A 254 2.53 1.62 -17.30
C THR A 254 1.54 2.52 -18.07
N LEU A 255 0.73 3.30 -17.35
CA LEU A 255 -0.27 4.20 -17.92
C LEU A 255 0.19 5.66 -17.93
N TRP A 256 1.35 5.94 -17.33
CA TRP A 256 1.86 7.29 -17.19
C TRP A 256 2.47 7.75 -18.51
N GLU A 257 1.80 8.68 -19.17
CA GLU A 257 2.33 9.33 -20.37
C GLU A 257 3.29 10.44 -19.96
N SER A 258 4.56 10.28 -20.30
CA SER A 258 5.60 11.30 -20.08
C SER A 258 6.29 11.62 -21.40
N PRO A 259 6.46 12.91 -21.75
CA PRO A 259 7.17 13.31 -22.96
C PRO A 259 8.66 12.95 -22.94
N TYR A 260 9.20 12.64 -21.75
CA TYR A 260 10.58 12.22 -21.56
C TYR A 260 10.79 10.73 -21.88
N ILE A 261 9.73 9.92 -21.82
CA ILE A 261 9.80 8.48 -22.14
C ILE A 261 9.77 8.31 -23.66
N ARG A 262 10.96 8.25 -24.26
CA ARG A 262 11.14 8.11 -25.72
C ARG A 262 12.31 7.20 -26.06
N SER A 263 12.33 6.70 -27.29
CA SER A 263 13.42 5.84 -27.75
C SER A 263 14.72 6.63 -27.74
N GLY A 264 15.77 6.04 -27.17
CA GLY A 264 17.06 6.70 -27.00
C GLY A 264 17.19 7.55 -25.74
N ALA A 265 16.13 7.70 -24.93
CA ALA A 265 16.20 8.45 -23.67
C ALA A 265 17.22 7.82 -22.70
N ASN A 266 17.98 8.67 -22.00
CA ASN A 266 18.87 8.23 -20.94
C ASN A 266 18.17 8.34 -19.59
N ALA A 267 18.55 7.49 -18.63
CA ALA A 267 17.93 7.43 -17.32
C ALA A 267 18.96 7.34 -16.20
N LEU A 268 18.67 7.99 -15.07
CA LEU A 268 19.36 7.75 -13.80
C LEU A 268 18.59 6.66 -13.06
N TYR A 269 19.12 5.44 -13.06
CA TYR A 269 18.49 4.29 -12.40
C TYR A 269 18.87 4.22 -10.92
N VAL A 270 17.89 4.40 -10.03
CA VAL A 270 18.07 4.41 -8.58
C VAL A 270 17.86 3.01 -8.00
N SER A 271 18.94 2.44 -7.47
CA SER A 271 18.97 1.17 -6.75
C SER A 271 19.29 1.34 -5.26
N ARG A 272 19.01 0.30 -4.46
CA ARG A 272 19.55 0.15 -3.10
C ARG A 272 20.95 -0.46 -3.20
N SER A 273 21.82 -0.14 -2.24
CA SER A 273 23.19 -0.70 -2.15
C SER A 273 23.23 -2.24 -2.23
N ARG A 274 24.15 -2.75 -3.06
CA ARG A 274 24.32 -4.17 -3.40
C ARG A 274 24.59 -5.10 -2.21
N LYS A 275 25.08 -4.57 -1.08
CA LYS A 275 25.45 -5.39 0.09
C LYS A 275 24.24 -6.01 0.81
N SER A 276 23.03 -5.55 0.50
CA SER A 276 21.80 -5.87 1.25
C SER A 276 20.91 -6.96 0.61
N GLU A 277 20.97 -7.17 -0.71
CA GLU A 277 19.96 -8.01 -1.40
C GLU A 277 20.57 -9.02 -2.39
N SER A 278 20.23 -10.31 -2.19
CA SER A 278 20.41 -11.40 -3.17
C SER A 278 19.52 -11.28 -4.42
N ARG A 279 18.68 -10.24 -4.47
CA ARG A 279 17.68 -9.98 -5.51
C ARG A 279 18.21 -9.12 -6.68
N THR A 280 19.45 -8.65 -6.55
CA THR A 280 20.07 -7.65 -7.43
C THR A 280 20.34 -8.18 -8.85
N GLU A 281 20.72 -9.45 -9.02
CA GLU A 281 21.12 -9.98 -10.34
C GLU A 281 20.02 -9.86 -11.40
N ARG A 282 18.78 -10.25 -11.05
CA ARG A 282 17.63 -10.22 -11.96
C ARG A 282 17.24 -8.79 -12.34
N GLU A 283 17.24 -7.87 -11.38
CA GLU A 283 16.97 -6.45 -11.66
C GLU A 283 17.99 -5.87 -12.66
N PHE A 284 19.26 -6.28 -12.58
CA PHE A 284 20.30 -5.86 -13.53
C PHE A 284 20.18 -6.52 -14.90
N GLU A 285 19.79 -7.79 -14.98
CA GLU A 285 19.49 -8.47 -16.25
C GLU A 285 18.36 -7.72 -16.98
N ASP A 286 17.27 -7.45 -16.28
CA ASP A 286 16.12 -6.73 -16.84
C ASP A 286 16.48 -5.28 -17.24
N LEU A 287 17.39 -4.64 -16.51
CA LEU A 287 17.88 -3.29 -16.85
C LEU A 287 18.73 -3.31 -18.15
N ARG A 288 19.54 -4.35 -18.36
CA ARG A 288 20.31 -4.56 -19.60
C ARG A 288 19.42 -4.81 -20.82
N ASP A 289 18.26 -5.42 -20.59
CA ASP A 289 17.24 -5.60 -21.62
C ASP A 289 16.50 -4.30 -21.93
N CYS A 290 16.49 -3.32 -21.00
CA CYS A 290 15.81 -2.05 -21.20
C CYS A 290 16.67 -0.97 -21.88
N PHE A 291 17.97 -0.93 -21.58
CA PHE A 291 18.90 0.11 -22.05
C PHE A 291 20.03 -0.48 -22.91
N ASN A 292 20.65 0.35 -23.76
CA ASN A 292 21.76 -0.09 -24.60
C ASN A 292 23.07 -0.22 -23.80
N GLN A 293 23.29 0.67 -22.84
CA GLN A 293 24.49 0.71 -22.01
C GLN A 293 24.14 1.12 -20.58
N ILE A 294 24.86 0.55 -19.62
CA ILE A 294 24.77 0.88 -18.20
C ILE A 294 26.19 1.27 -17.76
N GLY A 295 26.32 2.45 -17.16
CA GLY A 295 27.57 2.94 -16.57
C GLY A 295 27.78 2.43 -15.15
N ASP A 296 28.95 2.75 -14.61
CA ASP A 296 29.29 2.41 -13.22
C ASP A 296 28.40 3.18 -12.23
N PRO A 297 28.06 2.57 -11.07
CA PRO A 297 27.22 3.21 -10.08
C PRO A 297 27.90 4.43 -9.45
N ILE A 298 27.13 5.49 -9.29
CA ILE A 298 27.45 6.63 -8.44
C ILE A 298 26.77 6.39 -7.09
N VAL A 299 27.55 6.33 -6.02
CA VAL A 299 27.02 6.13 -4.67
C VAL A 299 26.64 7.48 -4.07
N VAL A 300 25.38 7.62 -3.69
CA VAL A 300 24.86 8.78 -2.98
C VAL A 300 24.62 8.40 -1.53
N GLU A 301 25.45 8.94 -0.65
CA GLU A 301 25.34 8.75 0.79
C GLU A 301 24.40 9.77 1.41
N ALA A 302 23.39 9.26 2.13
CA ALA A 302 22.47 10.06 2.91
C ALA A 302 22.67 9.77 4.40
N PRO A 303 23.47 10.59 5.12
CA PRO A 303 23.60 10.48 6.57
C PRO A 303 22.27 10.71 7.26
N PHE A 304 22.00 9.90 8.28
CA PHE A 304 21.02 10.20 9.31
C PHE A 304 21.76 10.78 10.52
N GLU A 305 21.25 11.84 11.15
CA GLU A 305 21.97 12.61 12.19
C GLU A 305 22.62 11.71 13.26
N GLY A 306 23.95 11.56 13.22
CA GLY A 306 24.73 10.78 14.19
C GLY A 306 24.69 9.26 14.02
N HIS A 307 24.12 8.74 12.92
CA HIS A 307 23.82 7.32 12.69
C HIS A 307 24.25 6.86 11.29
N PRO A 308 24.31 5.54 11.04
CA PRO A 308 24.76 4.98 9.77
C PRO A 308 24.07 5.58 8.53
N PHE A 309 24.82 5.65 7.42
CA PHE A 309 24.39 6.27 6.18
C PHE A 309 23.50 5.31 5.39
N ARG A 310 22.42 5.85 4.80
CA ARG A 310 21.73 5.14 3.72
C ARG A 310 22.52 5.36 2.42
N GLU A 311 22.84 4.28 1.73
CA GLU A 311 23.49 4.32 0.42
C GLU A 311 22.46 4.07 -0.68
N PHE A 312 22.38 5.01 -1.62
CA PHE A 312 21.73 4.80 -2.91
C PHE A 312 22.79 4.59 -3.98
N GLU A 313 22.60 3.60 -4.83
CA GLU A 313 23.42 3.43 -6.03
C GLU A 313 22.63 3.97 -7.22
N VAL A 314 23.17 4.99 -7.89
CA VAL A 314 22.57 5.59 -9.08
C VAL A 314 23.37 5.17 -10.29
N TYR A 315 22.74 4.41 -11.18
CA TYR A 315 23.36 3.88 -12.41
C TYR A 315 22.97 4.74 -13.61
N PRO A 316 23.94 5.38 -14.27
CA PRO A 316 23.72 6.03 -15.56
C PRO A 316 23.33 4.99 -16.61
N CYS A 317 22.13 5.08 -17.17
CA CYS A 317 21.63 4.17 -18.19
C CYS A 317 21.41 4.94 -19.49
N TYR A 318 21.91 4.42 -20.61
CA TYR A 318 21.93 5.13 -21.88
C TYR A 318 21.12 4.41 -22.95
N GLY A 319 20.32 5.19 -23.68
CA GLY A 319 19.58 4.72 -24.84
C GLY A 319 18.48 3.71 -24.53
N LEU A 320 17.33 4.19 -24.05
CA LEU A 320 16.12 3.36 -23.86
C LEU A 320 15.73 2.69 -25.19
N ARG A 321 15.63 1.35 -25.19
CA ARG A 321 15.39 0.59 -26.40
C ARG A 321 13.95 0.76 -26.90
N LYS A 322 13.77 0.75 -28.23
CA LYS A 322 12.47 0.98 -28.88
C LYS A 322 11.49 -0.16 -28.66
N ASP A 323 11.97 -1.40 -28.59
CA ASP A 323 11.15 -2.59 -28.36
C ASP A 323 10.52 -2.59 -26.96
N VAL A 324 11.19 -2.03 -25.96
CA VAL A 324 10.64 -1.81 -24.61
C VAL A 324 9.40 -0.93 -24.68
N LEU A 325 9.46 0.18 -25.43
CA LEU A 325 8.32 1.08 -25.63
C LEU A 325 7.17 0.40 -26.37
N ILE A 326 7.48 -0.47 -27.35
CA ILE A 326 6.47 -1.23 -28.08
C ILE A 326 5.77 -2.23 -27.15
N ARG A 327 6.51 -2.93 -26.29
CA ARG A 327 5.92 -3.82 -25.28
C ARG A 327 5.05 -3.05 -24.28
N LEU A 328 5.53 -1.91 -23.80
CA LEU A 328 4.76 -1.02 -22.91
C LEU A 328 3.45 -0.56 -23.56
N ALA A 329 3.50 -0.15 -24.83
CA ALA A 329 2.32 0.31 -25.57
C ALA A 329 1.31 -0.81 -25.86
N LYS A 330 1.80 -2.02 -26.17
CA LYS A 330 0.94 -3.18 -26.44
C LYS A 330 0.42 -3.84 -25.17
N ARG A 331 1.05 -3.57 -24.02
CA ARG A 331 0.77 -4.23 -22.74
C ARG A 331 0.96 -5.75 -22.80
N ASP A 332 1.68 -6.23 -23.81
CA ASP A 332 2.07 -7.63 -23.99
C ASP A 332 3.25 -7.91 -23.05
N PHE A 333 2.98 -8.53 -21.89
CA PHE A 333 4.00 -8.98 -20.95
C PHE A 333 3.77 -10.41 -20.53
#